data_AF-A0A942QGR4-F1
#
_entry.id   AF-A0A942QGR4-F1
#
_cell.length_a   1.000
_cell.length_b   1.000
_cell.length_c   1.000
_cell.angle_alpha   90.00
_cell.angle_beta   90.00
_cell.angle_gamma   90.00
#
_symmetry.space_group_name_H-M   'P 1'
#
loop_
_entity.id
_entity.type
_entity.pdbx_description
1 polymer ?
#
loop_
_entity_poly.entity_id
_entity_poly.type
_entity_poly.pdbx_seq_one_letter_code
_entity_poly.pdbx_strand_id
1 'polypeptide(L)'
;MSSITNNVRKFLDDLATDAIEERVVEYLIREVQNGRKLTDALTDPYVRNRLSEDRLAKVLENPEVIGALEQQIASSFQKREFGFPE
;
A
#
# COMPACT_ATOMS: atom_id res chain seq x y z
N MET A 1 -38.95 0.68 6.02
CA MET A 1 -38.36 2.02 5.86
C MET A 1 -36.97 2.08 6.49
N SER A 2 -36.00 1.35 5.94
CA SER A 2 -34.60 1.31 6.44
C SER A 2 -33.54 1.29 5.33
N SER A 3 -33.95 1.29 4.06
CA SER A 3 -33.04 1.16 2.91
C SER A 3 -32.10 2.37 2.76
N ILE A 4 -32.60 3.60 2.95
CA ILE A 4 -31.79 4.82 2.80
C ILE A 4 -30.69 4.89 3.86
N THR A 5 -31.00 4.63 5.13
CA THR A 5 -30.00 4.63 6.22
C THR A 5 -28.88 3.62 5.99
N ASN A 6 -29.23 2.43 5.49
CA ASN A 6 -28.23 1.39 5.18
C ASN A 6 -27.34 1.80 4.01
N ASN A 7 -27.91 2.42 2.96
CA ASN A 7 -27.14 2.90 1.81
C ASN A 7 -26.20 4.06 2.19
N VAL A 8 -26.65 5.00 3.02
CA VAL A 8 -25.81 6.10 3.52
C VAL A 8 -24.66 5.56 4.37
N ARG A 9 -24.93 4.60 5.27
CA ARG A 9 -23.87 3.97 6.07
C ARG A 9 -22.83 3.29 5.18
N LYS A 10 -23.28 2.44 4.25
CA LYS A 10 -22.38 1.75 3.31
C LYS A 10 -21.51 2.73 2.54
N PHE A 11 -22.08 3.82 2.02
CA PHE A 11 -21.33 4.84 1.31
C PHE A 11 -20.26 5.52 2.18
N LEU A 12 -20.59 5.85 3.44
CA LEU A 12 -19.63 6.43 4.37
C LEU A 12 -18.51 5.43 4.73
N ASP A 13 -18.84 4.16 4.90
CA ASP A 13 -17.87 3.09 5.16
C ASP A 13 -16.94 2.88 3.95
N ASP A 14 -17.47 2.91 2.73
CA ASP A 14 -16.71 2.83 1.48
C ASP A 14 -15.75 4.03 1.35
N LEU A 15 -16.25 5.26 1.58
CA LEU A 15 -15.43 6.49 1.59
C LEU A 15 -14.30 6.43 2.62
N ALA A 16 -14.60 5.99 3.84
CA ALA A 16 -13.59 5.87 4.89
C ALA A 16 -12.53 4.82 4.54
N THR A 17 -12.95 3.71 3.92
CA THR A 17 -12.03 2.67 3.45
C THR A 17 -11.10 3.19 2.37
N ASP A 18 -11.61 3.94 1.40
CA ASP A 18 -10.79 4.51 0.32
C ASP A 18 -9.75 5.51 0.87
N ALA A 19 -10.14 6.34 1.85
CA ALA A 19 -9.19 7.24 2.53
C ALA A 19 -8.10 6.48 3.30
N ILE A 20 -8.41 5.33 3.90
CA ILE A 20 -7.40 4.47 4.55
C ILE A 20 -6.47 3.85 3.51
N GLU A 21 -7.01 3.39 2.39
CA GLU A 21 -6.27 2.81 1.27
C GLU A 21 -5.24 3.81 0.72
N GLU A 22 -5.66 5.06 0.45
CA GLU A 22 -4.77 6.16 0.05
C GLU A 22 -3.62 6.39 1.05
N ARG A 23 -3.92 6.35 2.36
CA ARG A 23 -2.88 6.53 3.39
C ARG A 23 -1.88 5.38 3.45
N VAL A 24 -2.30 4.17 3.09
CA VAL A 24 -1.39 3.03 3.00
C VAL A 24 -0.53 3.14 1.74
N VAL A 25 -1.09 3.59 0.62
CA VAL A 25 -0.32 3.89 -0.61
C VAL A 25 0.78 4.91 -0.33
N GLU A 26 0.43 6.07 0.24
CA GLU A 26 1.40 7.12 0.63
C GLU A 26 2.50 6.58 1.55
N TYR A 27 2.10 5.76 2.53
CA TYR A 27 3.03 5.13 3.46
C TYR A 27 4.04 4.22 2.74
N LEU A 28 3.56 3.29 1.91
CA LEU A 28 4.42 2.35 1.20
C LEU A 28 5.39 3.05 0.25
N ILE A 29 4.92 4.02 -0.51
CA ILE A 29 5.76 4.82 -1.42
C ILE A 29 6.90 5.47 -0.64
N ARG A 30 6.58 6.13 0.48
CA ARG A 30 7.57 6.79 1.32
C ARG A 30 8.61 5.82 1.87
N GLU A 31 8.19 4.67 2.40
CA GLU A 31 9.11 3.67 2.94
C GLU A 31 10.05 3.13 1.87
N VAL A 32 9.51 2.84 0.67
CA VAL A 32 10.28 2.32 -0.47
C VAL A 32 11.29 3.35 -0.98
N GLN A 33 10.88 4.62 -1.10
CA GLN A 33 11.76 5.72 -1.48
C GLN A 33 12.87 5.98 -0.46
N ASN A 34 12.61 5.72 0.82
CA ASN A 34 13.61 5.75 1.89
C ASN A 34 14.57 4.54 1.86
N GLY A 35 14.43 3.63 0.88
CA GLY A 35 15.30 2.48 0.68
C GLY A 35 14.88 1.23 1.43
N ARG A 36 13.74 1.24 2.11
CA ARG A 36 13.22 0.05 2.80
C ARG A 36 12.57 -0.90 1.79
N LYS A 37 12.79 -2.21 1.93
CA LYS A 37 12.17 -3.19 1.03
C LYS A 37 10.64 -3.13 1.14
N LEU A 38 9.96 -3.14 0.00
CA LEU A 38 8.50 -3.12 -0.05
C LEU A 38 7.89 -4.29 0.75
N THR A 39 8.48 -5.49 0.66
CA THR A 39 8.04 -6.67 1.40
C THR A 39 8.00 -6.44 2.91
N ASP A 40 8.99 -5.73 3.45
CA ASP A 40 9.09 -5.48 4.88
C ASP A 40 8.01 -4.47 5.30
N ALA A 41 7.80 -3.43 4.50
CA ALA A 41 6.78 -2.42 4.73
C ALA A 41 5.35 -3.01 4.68
N LEU A 42 5.11 -3.98 3.80
CA LEU A 42 3.82 -4.70 3.73
C LEU A 42 3.53 -5.53 4.99
N THR A 43 4.57 -5.96 5.72
CA THR A 43 4.39 -6.73 6.95
C THR A 43 4.07 -5.87 8.17
N ASP A 44 4.14 -4.54 8.03
CA ASP A 44 3.97 -3.65 9.16
C ASP A 44 2.57 -3.75 9.78
N PRO A 45 2.46 -3.67 11.11
CA PRO A 45 1.16 -3.61 11.78
C PRO A 45 0.28 -2.47 11.26
N TYR A 46 0.89 -1.37 10.80
CA TYR A 46 0.16 -0.25 10.19
C TYR A 46 -0.62 -0.68 8.94
N VAL A 47 -0.03 -1.53 8.10
CA VAL A 47 -0.65 -2.01 6.85
C VAL A 47 -1.61 -3.16 7.15
N ARG A 48 -1.12 -4.20 7.85
CA ARG A 48 -1.88 -5.44 8.13
C ARG A 48 -3.13 -5.23 8.98
N ASN A 49 -3.14 -4.25 9.88
CA ASN A 49 -4.29 -4.01 10.73
C ASN A 49 -5.34 -3.09 10.08
N ARG A 50 -5.05 -2.52 8.90
CA ARG A 50 -5.89 -1.50 8.27
C ARG A 50 -6.52 -1.92 6.97
N LEU A 51 -5.92 -2.87 6.25
CA LEU A 51 -6.45 -3.38 4.99
C LEU A 51 -6.69 -4.88 5.08
N SER A 52 -7.75 -5.34 4.42
CA SER A 52 -7.89 -6.75 4.08
C SER A 52 -6.92 -7.13 2.96
N GLU A 53 -6.67 -8.44 2.79
CA GLU A 53 -5.80 -8.96 1.71
C GLU A 53 -6.26 -8.51 0.32
N ASP A 54 -7.57 -8.51 0.04
CA ASP A 54 -8.12 -8.06 -1.25
C ASP A 54 -7.85 -6.57 -1.51
N ARG A 55 -7.91 -5.74 -0.46
CA ARG A 55 -7.63 -4.29 -0.57
C ARG A 55 -6.12 -4.05 -0.69
N LEU A 56 -5.30 -4.85 0.00
CA LEU A 56 -3.86 -4.81 -0.15
C LEU A 56 -3.44 -5.17 -1.58
N ALA A 57 -4.09 -6.14 -2.23
CA ALA A 57 -3.86 -6.45 -3.64
C ALA A 57 -4.11 -5.23 -4.55
N LYS A 58 -5.20 -4.48 -4.32
CA LYS A 58 -5.47 -3.23 -5.07
C LYS A 58 -4.41 -2.16 -4.84
N VAL A 59 -3.92 -2.03 -3.60
CA VAL A 59 -2.81 -1.11 -3.28
C VAL A 59 -1.55 -1.48 -4.06
N LEU A 60 -1.26 -2.78 -4.21
CA LEU A 60 -0.10 -3.26 -4.98
C LEU A 60 -0.26 -3.04 -6.49
N GLU A 61 -1.49 -2.99 -7.00
CA GLU A 61 -1.81 -2.63 -8.39
C GLU A 61 -1.74 -1.12 -8.65
N ASN A 62 -1.57 -0.29 -7.60
CA ASN A 62 -1.50 1.16 -7.75
C ASN A 62 -0.24 1.58 -8.53
N PRO A 63 -0.39 2.34 -9.64
CA PRO A 63 0.74 2.77 -10.46
C PRO A 63 1.85 3.52 -9.71
N GLU A 64 1.51 4.27 -8.66
CA GLU A 64 2.50 5.01 -7.87
C GLU A 64 3.34 4.08 -6.99
N VAL A 65 2.73 3.03 -6.43
CA VAL A 65 3.44 1.99 -5.66
C VAL A 65 4.38 1.21 -6.58
N ILE A 66 3.88 0.83 -7.76
CA ILE A 66 4.69 0.16 -8.79
C ILE A 66 5.87 1.05 -9.20
N GLY A 67 5.62 2.34 -9.49
CA GLY A 67 6.67 3.28 -9.85
C GLY A 67 7.74 3.47 -8.76
N ALA A 68 7.33 3.52 -7.49
CA ALA A 68 8.26 3.57 -6.37
C ALA A 68 9.12 2.30 -6.29
N LEU A 69 8.53 1.12 -6.50
CA LEU A 69 9.26 -0.14 -6.55
C LEU A 69 10.26 -0.20 -7.72
N GLU A 70 9.86 0.24 -8.91
CA GLU A 70 10.75 0.31 -10.08
C GLU A 70 11.95 1.21 -9.81
N GLN A 71 11.74 2.37 -9.18
CA GLN A 71 12.82 3.27 -8.78
C GLN A 71 13.78 2.62 -7.78
N GLN A 72 13.23 1.89 -6.79
CA GLN A 72 14.04 1.15 -5.84
C GLN A 72 14.89 0.08 -6.55
N ILE A 73 14.30 -0.70 -7.46
CA ILE A 73 15.01 -1.71 -8.24
C ILE A 73 16.12 -1.06 -9.06
N ALA A 74 15.82 0.02 -9.79
CA ALA A 74 16.79 0.75 -10.60
C ALA A 74 17.95 1.29 -9.75
N SER A 75 17.66 1.84 -8.56
CA SER A 75 18.67 2.29 -7.60
C SER A 75 19.56 1.14 -7.12
N SER A 76 18.99 -0.03 -6.83
CA SER A 76 19.77 -1.21 -6.40
C SER A 76 20.73 -1.68 -7.50
N PHE A 77 20.32 -1.66 -8.77
CA PHE A 77 21.21 -1.97 -9.90
C PHE A 77 22.36 -0.97 -10.03
N GLN A 78 22.10 0.32 -9.86
CA GLN A 78 23.14 1.35 -9.90
C GLN A 78 24.17 1.17 -8.78
N LYS A 79 23.71 0.82 -7.57
CA LYS A 79 24.57 0.60 -6.39
C LYS A 79 25.24 -0.78 -6.37
N ARG A 80 24.78 -1.72 -7.20
CA ARG A 80 25.15 -3.15 -7.17
C ARG A 80 24.85 -3.83 -5.84
N GLU A 81 23.86 -3.33 -5.13
CA GLU A 81 23.42 -3.84 -3.82
C GLU A 81 22.17 -4.69 -4.03
N PHE A 82 22.36 -5.97 -4.33
CA PHE A 82 21.24 -6.85 -4.64
C PHE A 82 20.67 -7.58 -3.43
N GLY A 83 21.34 -7.52 -2.28
CA GLY A 83 20.82 -8.03 -1.01
C GLY A 83 20.41 -9.52 -1.05
N PHE A 84 21.05 -10.31 -1.92
CA PHE A 84 20.87 -11.76 -1.94
C PHE A 84 21.49 -12.34 -0.67
N PRO A 85 20.72 -13.07 0.16
CA PRO A 85 21.32 -13.89 1.20
C PRO A 85 22.16 -15.00 0.55
N GLU A 86 23.34 -15.28 1.09
CA GLU A 86 24.12 -16.48 0.77
C GLU A 86 23.35 -17.77 1.07
#